data_AF-D2U3M4-F1
#
_entry.id   AF-D2U3M4-F1
#
_cell.length_a   1.000
_cell.length_b   1.000
_cell.length_c   1.000
_cell.angle_alpha   90.00
_cell.angle_beta   90.00
_cell.angle_gamma   90.00
#
_symmetry.space_group_name_H-M   'P 1'
#
loop_
_entity.id
_entity.type
_entity.pdbx_description
1 polymer ?
#
loop_
_entity_poly.entity_id
_entity_poly.type
_entity_poly.pdbx_seq_one_letter_code
_entity_poly.pdbx_strand_id
1 'polypeptide(L)'
;MSNLLYSNDSCDNDLLDAQPFDGVDYAILKSYESMVDGLAMLIGGHCEIVLHSLEDLKCSAVRIANGEHTGRMIGSPITDLALRMLHDMTDIDSSVSKAYFTRAKSGALMKSVTIAIRNPRRRVIGLLCINMNLDVPFSEIVKTFVPEKNHEVASNVNFASCVDDLVAQALEFTIEEVNVDRNVPNNMKNRQVVLNLYEKGIFDIKDAINQVADRLNISKHTVYLYIRQFKSGE
;
A
#
# COMPACT_ATOMS: atom_id res chain seq x y z
N MET A 1 23.32 37.76 -51.19
CA MET A 1 21.95 37.46 -50.69
C MET A 1 22.12 36.53 -49.52
N SER A 2 21.75 37.04 -48.35
CA SER A 2 22.06 36.55 -47.01
C SER A 2 20.95 35.65 -46.46
N ASN A 3 21.37 34.53 -45.82
CA ASN A 3 20.75 33.87 -44.65
C ASN A 3 19.30 33.33 -44.81
N LEU A 4 18.82 32.26 -44.16
CA LEU A 4 19.18 31.56 -42.92
C LEU A 4 18.67 30.10 -43.00
N LEU A 5 19.44 29.21 -42.37
CA LEU A 5 18.97 27.93 -41.86
C LEU A 5 17.88 28.16 -40.80
N TYR A 6 16.74 27.49 -40.90
CA TYR A 6 15.83 27.29 -39.77
C TYR A 6 15.75 25.79 -39.46
N SER A 7 16.53 25.40 -38.45
CA SER A 7 16.33 24.20 -37.65
C SER A 7 15.06 24.38 -36.82
N ASN A 8 14.03 23.59 -37.10
CA ASN A 8 12.86 23.46 -36.23
C ASN A 8 13.18 22.43 -35.14
N ASP A 9 13.84 22.88 -34.06
CA ASP A 9 13.93 22.18 -32.76
C ASP A 9 13.03 22.90 -31.76
N SER A 10 11.70 22.76 -31.89
CA SER A 10 10.77 23.45 -30.98
C SER A 10 9.50 22.65 -30.68
N CYS A 11 9.61 21.40 -30.24
CA CYS A 11 8.43 20.68 -29.75
C CYS A 11 8.60 19.87 -28.45
N ASP A 12 9.79 19.81 -27.84
CA ASP A 12 10.03 18.89 -26.71
C ASP A 12 10.05 19.54 -25.30
N ASN A 13 9.82 20.86 -25.17
CA ASN A 13 10.10 21.58 -23.91
C ASN A 13 8.90 21.98 -23.04
N ASP A 14 7.66 21.69 -23.42
CA ASP A 14 6.46 22.22 -22.71
C ASP A 14 5.83 21.24 -21.69
N LEU A 15 6.34 20.01 -21.53
CA LEU A 15 5.69 18.96 -20.73
C LEU A 15 6.18 18.84 -19.28
N LEU A 16 7.43 19.21 -19.04
CA LEU A 16 7.94 19.42 -17.70
C LEU A 16 7.87 20.92 -17.48
N ASP A 17 6.80 21.38 -16.84
CA ASP A 17 6.74 22.72 -16.28
C ASP A 17 8.11 23.00 -15.65
N ALA A 18 8.88 23.96 -16.16
CA ALA A 18 10.26 24.22 -15.72
C ALA A 18 10.33 24.76 -14.27
N GLN A 19 9.22 24.66 -13.53
CA GLN A 19 9.15 24.95 -12.13
C GLN A 19 9.86 23.85 -11.32
N PRO A 20 10.80 24.21 -10.43
CA PRO A 20 11.39 23.27 -9.51
C PRO A 20 10.30 22.66 -8.61
N PHE A 21 10.58 21.47 -8.09
CA PHE A 21 9.70 20.83 -7.14
C PHE A 21 9.67 21.61 -5.82
N ASP A 22 8.51 21.64 -5.18
CA ASP A 22 8.34 22.23 -3.86
C ASP A 22 8.37 21.15 -2.76
N GLY A 23 8.32 21.58 -1.49
CA GLY A 23 8.33 20.66 -0.35
C GLY A 23 7.18 19.66 -0.33
N VAL A 24 6.03 20.00 -0.93
CA VAL A 24 4.87 19.11 -1.02
C VAL A 24 5.13 18.02 -2.04
N ASP A 25 5.72 18.36 -3.19
CA ASP A 25 6.10 17.39 -4.22
C ASP A 25 7.04 16.30 -3.64
N TYR A 26 8.07 16.71 -2.90
CA TYR A 26 8.98 15.76 -2.23
C TYR A 26 8.29 14.91 -1.17
N ALA A 27 7.39 15.49 -0.36
CA ALA A 27 6.66 14.76 0.66
C ALA A 27 5.75 13.69 0.05
N ILE A 28 5.13 13.98 -1.10
CA ILE A 28 4.33 13.02 -1.85
C ILE A 28 5.22 11.90 -2.39
N LEU A 29 6.32 12.21 -3.07
CA LEU A 29 7.21 11.16 -3.59
C LEU A 29 7.77 10.27 -2.48
N LYS A 30 8.13 10.86 -1.35
CA LYS A 30 8.61 10.13 -0.18
C LYS A 30 7.57 9.16 0.38
N SER A 31 6.28 9.51 0.37
CA SER A 31 5.22 8.60 0.83
C SER A 31 5.06 7.36 -0.07
N TYR A 32 5.47 7.45 -1.35
CA TYR A 32 5.47 6.32 -2.28
C TYR A 32 6.65 5.37 -2.06
N GLU A 33 7.73 5.77 -1.38
CA GLU A 33 8.86 4.88 -1.10
C GLU A 33 8.42 3.63 -0.32
N SER A 34 7.56 3.79 0.69
CA SER A 34 7.01 2.65 1.43
C SER A 34 6.11 1.75 0.59
N MET A 35 5.46 2.29 -0.45
CA MET A 35 4.70 1.47 -1.40
C MET A 35 5.61 0.62 -2.28
N VAL A 36 6.76 1.15 -2.70
CA VAL A 36 7.76 0.37 -3.46
C VAL A 36 8.17 -0.86 -2.65
N ASP A 37 8.50 -0.68 -1.38
CA ASP A 37 8.94 -1.77 -0.51
C ASP A 37 7.80 -2.74 -0.17
N GLY A 38 6.63 -2.22 0.22
CA GLY A 38 5.49 -3.05 0.62
C GLY A 38 4.95 -3.92 -0.52
N LEU A 39 4.84 -3.36 -1.73
CA LEU A 39 4.38 -4.11 -2.91
C LEU A 39 5.42 -5.18 -3.33
N ALA A 40 6.71 -4.85 -3.26
CA ALA A 40 7.76 -5.81 -3.57
C ALA A 40 7.83 -6.95 -2.56
N MET A 41 7.62 -6.67 -1.27
CA MET A 41 7.50 -7.70 -0.23
C MET A 41 6.30 -8.61 -0.45
N LEU A 42 5.15 -8.05 -0.86
CA LEU A 42 3.92 -8.81 -1.09
C LEU A 42 4.01 -9.71 -2.33
N ILE A 43 4.49 -9.17 -3.45
CA ILE A 43 4.53 -9.91 -4.73
C ILE A 43 5.74 -10.85 -4.78
N GLY A 44 6.84 -10.45 -4.13
CA GLY A 44 8.10 -11.17 -4.07
C GLY A 44 9.10 -10.74 -5.14
N GLY A 45 10.23 -11.46 -5.18
CA GLY A 45 11.42 -11.12 -5.97
C GLY A 45 11.25 -11.18 -7.49
N HIS A 46 10.05 -11.43 -8.03
CA HIS A 46 9.78 -11.51 -9.48
C HIS A 46 9.12 -10.24 -10.04
N CYS A 47 8.81 -9.28 -9.16
CA CYS A 47 8.24 -8.00 -9.52
C CYS A 47 9.23 -6.89 -9.19
N GLU A 48 9.71 -6.20 -10.21
CA GLU A 48 10.50 -4.98 -10.06
C GLU A 48 9.56 -3.80 -9.91
N ILE A 49 9.83 -2.95 -8.92
CA ILE A 49 9.06 -1.73 -8.69
C ILE A 49 10.02 -0.55 -8.67
N VAL A 50 9.75 0.45 -9.50
CA VAL A 50 10.61 1.63 -9.68
C VAL A 50 9.80 2.88 -9.49
N LEU A 51 10.20 3.70 -8.51
CA LEU A 51 9.71 5.05 -8.34
C LEU A 51 10.65 6.02 -9.05
N HIS A 52 10.09 6.77 -10.00
CA HIS A 52 10.77 7.85 -10.70
C HIS A 52 10.31 9.21 -10.18
N SER A 53 11.26 10.10 -9.85
CA SER A 53 11.06 11.54 -9.76
C SER A 53 11.22 12.16 -11.15
N LEU A 54 10.32 13.05 -11.54
CA LEU A 54 10.42 13.77 -12.81
C LEU A 54 11.20 15.09 -12.72
N GLU A 55 11.82 15.38 -11.56
CA GLU A 55 12.65 16.57 -11.38
C GLU A 55 13.93 16.54 -12.24
N ASP A 56 14.62 15.39 -12.27
CA ASP A 56 15.76 15.15 -13.15
C ASP A 56 15.57 13.82 -13.87
N LEU A 57 15.23 13.88 -15.16
CA LEU A 57 15.00 12.69 -15.99
C LEU A 57 16.24 11.80 -16.13
N LYS A 58 17.46 12.37 -16.03
CA LYS A 58 18.72 11.62 -16.13
C LYS A 58 18.98 10.78 -14.89
N CYS A 59 18.53 11.26 -13.72
CA CYS A 59 18.68 10.63 -12.42
C CYS A 59 17.31 10.32 -11.78
N SER A 60 16.34 9.93 -12.60
CA SER A 60 14.93 9.89 -12.16
C SER A 60 14.61 8.79 -11.16
N ALA A 61 15.25 7.61 -11.23
CA ALA A 61 14.89 6.51 -10.34
C ALA A 61 15.35 6.78 -8.89
N VAL A 62 14.41 7.17 -8.02
CA VAL A 62 14.70 7.56 -6.62
C VAL A 62 14.54 6.41 -5.63
N ARG A 63 13.70 5.42 -5.92
CA ARG A 63 13.54 4.20 -5.11
C ARG A 63 13.27 3.01 -6.03
N ILE A 64 13.94 1.90 -5.75
CA ILE A 64 13.81 0.65 -6.53
C ILE A 64 13.73 -0.53 -5.58
N ALA A 65 12.84 -1.48 -5.90
CA ALA A 65 12.85 -2.82 -5.36
C ALA A 65 13.00 -3.84 -6.50
N ASN A 66 13.84 -4.87 -6.27
CA ASN A 66 14.15 -5.94 -7.22
C ASN A 66 14.65 -5.43 -8.60
N GLY A 67 15.51 -4.40 -8.59
CA GLY A 67 16.03 -3.74 -9.80
C GLY A 67 16.95 -4.61 -10.68
N GLU A 68 17.36 -5.77 -10.19
CA GLU A 68 18.22 -6.71 -10.92
C GLU A 68 17.59 -7.22 -12.23
N HIS A 69 16.25 -7.25 -12.34
CA HIS A 69 15.55 -7.75 -13.54
C HIS A 69 15.82 -6.90 -14.78
N THR A 70 15.91 -5.59 -14.61
CA THR A 70 16.25 -4.65 -15.70
C THR A 70 17.67 -4.11 -15.60
N GLY A 71 18.39 -4.42 -14.51
CA GLY A 71 19.72 -3.89 -14.20
C GLY A 71 19.68 -2.43 -13.77
N ARG A 72 18.54 -1.96 -13.25
CA ARG A 72 18.38 -0.59 -12.76
C ARG A 72 18.90 -0.44 -11.34
N MET A 73 19.52 0.70 -11.10
CA MET A 73 19.95 1.17 -9.79
C MET A 73 19.35 2.54 -9.49
N ILE A 74 19.36 2.95 -8.21
CA ILE A 74 19.01 4.32 -7.83
C ILE A 74 19.85 5.30 -8.66
N GLY A 75 19.22 6.33 -9.21
CA GLY A 75 19.81 7.28 -10.15
C GLY A 75 19.77 6.84 -11.62
N SER A 76 19.17 5.70 -11.95
CA SER A 76 18.96 5.31 -13.36
C SER A 76 18.04 6.30 -14.08
N PRO A 77 18.30 6.57 -15.38
CA PRO A 77 17.47 7.47 -16.16
C PRO A 77 16.08 6.88 -16.43
N ILE A 78 15.15 7.77 -16.77
CA ILE A 78 13.85 7.39 -17.31
C ILE A 78 14.04 6.75 -18.69
N THR A 79 13.13 5.87 -19.10
CA THR A 79 13.16 5.26 -20.44
C THR A 79 12.32 6.05 -21.43
N ASP A 80 12.66 5.97 -22.72
CA ASP A 80 11.88 6.58 -23.81
C ASP A 80 10.41 6.11 -23.82
N LEU A 81 10.16 4.86 -23.40
CA LEU A 81 8.80 4.35 -23.26
C LEU A 81 8.03 5.05 -22.12
N ALA A 82 8.67 5.23 -20.96
CA ALA A 82 8.05 5.94 -19.84
C ALA A 82 7.82 7.42 -20.16
N LEU A 83 8.72 8.05 -20.94
CA LEU A 83 8.52 9.41 -21.46
C LEU A 83 7.34 9.52 -22.42
N ARG A 84 7.18 8.58 -23.36
CA ARG A 84 6.00 8.54 -24.23
C ARG A 84 4.71 8.31 -23.43
N MET A 85 4.75 7.43 -22.44
CA MET A 85 3.61 7.21 -21.55
C MET A 85 3.24 8.44 -20.74
N LEU A 86 4.24 9.22 -20.28
CA LEU A 86 4.00 10.50 -19.63
C LEU A 86 3.26 11.47 -20.56
N HIS A 87 3.64 11.52 -21.84
CA HIS A 87 2.96 12.33 -22.86
C HIS A 87 1.49 11.89 -23.07
N ASP A 88 1.24 10.58 -23.10
CA ASP A 88 -0.12 10.04 -23.28
C ASP A 88 -0.99 10.20 -22.01
N MET A 89 -0.36 10.29 -20.83
CA MET A 89 -1.03 10.51 -19.54
C MET A 89 -1.24 12.00 -19.21
N THR A 90 -1.06 12.90 -20.17
CA THR A 90 -1.36 14.33 -19.97
C THR A 90 -2.86 14.59 -19.79
N ASP A 91 -3.70 13.67 -20.27
CA ASP A 91 -5.15 13.74 -20.07
C ASP A 91 -5.51 13.47 -18.59
N ILE A 92 -6.32 14.37 -18.02
CA ILE A 92 -6.60 14.45 -16.57
C ILE A 92 -7.20 13.15 -16.01
N ASP A 93 -7.88 12.38 -16.85
CA ASP A 93 -8.65 11.20 -16.44
C ASP A 93 -7.85 9.89 -16.48
N SER A 94 -6.61 9.88 -16.97
CA SER A 94 -5.79 8.67 -17.08
C SER A 94 -4.51 8.76 -16.22
N SER A 95 -4.60 8.29 -14.97
CA SER A 95 -3.45 8.22 -14.06
C SER A 95 -2.70 6.88 -14.14
N VAL A 96 -3.20 5.91 -14.91
CA VAL A 96 -2.65 4.56 -14.98
C VAL A 96 -2.60 4.12 -16.44
N SER A 97 -1.47 3.59 -16.89
CA SER A 97 -1.37 3.00 -18.22
C SER A 97 -2.23 1.75 -18.32
N LYS A 98 -2.68 1.41 -19.54
CA LYS A 98 -3.05 0.01 -19.80
C LYS A 98 -1.85 -0.89 -19.53
N ALA A 99 -2.08 -2.13 -19.11
CA ALA A 99 -1.00 -3.09 -18.97
C ALA A 99 -0.36 -3.36 -20.34
N TYR A 100 0.97 -3.37 -20.40
CA TYR A 100 1.74 -3.56 -21.63
C TYR A 100 2.87 -4.57 -21.41
N PHE A 101 3.47 -5.03 -22.51
CA PHE A 101 4.60 -5.96 -22.47
C PHE A 101 5.86 -5.27 -22.98
N THR A 102 6.98 -5.54 -22.31
CA THR A 102 8.30 -5.06 -22.72
C THR A 102 9.32 -6.19 -22.68
N ARG A 103 10.52 -5.94 -23.19
CA ARG A 103 11.68 -6.80 -22.94
C ARG A 103 12.73 -6.03 -22.17
N ALA A 104 13.25 -6.65 -21.10
CA ALA A 104 14.40 -6.13 -20.38
C ALA A 104 15.66 -6.23 -21.25
N LYS A 105 16.75 -5.58 -20.82
CA LYS A 105 18.05 -5.67 -21.51
C LYS A 105 18.58 -7.11 -21.61
N SER A 106 18.23 -7.94 -20.63
CA SER A 106 18.52 -9.38 -20.62
C SER A 106 17.75 -10.19 -21.67
N GLY A 107 16.73 -9.59 -22.31
CA GLY A 107 15.79 -10.26 -23.20
C GLY A 107 14.52 -10.76 -22.50
N ALA A 108 14.48 -10.71 -21.16
CA ALA A 108 13.36 -11.23 -20.37
C ALA A 108 12.04 -10.54 -20.72
N LEU A 109 10.96 -11.32 -20.87
CA LEU A 109 9.63 -10.77 -21.13
C LEU A 109 9.06 -10.19 -19.84
N MET A 110 8.71 -8.91 -19.87
CA MET A 110 8.13 -8.20 -18.73
C MET A 110 6.69 -7.81 -19.05
N LYS A 111 5.79 -7.93 -18.07
CA LYS A 111 4.47 -7.31 -18.09
C LYS A 111 4.46 -6.15 -17.12
N SER A 112 4.12 -4.97 -17.63
CA SER A 112 4.35 -3.71 -16.93
C SER A 112 3.10 -2.85 -16.87
N VAL A 113 3.04 -2.02 -15.83
CA VAL A 113 2.10 -0.91 -15.70
C VAL A 113 2.84 0.30 -15.14
N THR A 114 2.46 1.49 -15.60
CA THR A 114 3.00 2.76 -15.11
C THR A 114 1.87 3.59 -14.53
N ILE A 115 2.08 4.14 -13.33
CA ILE A 115 1.12 4.98 -12.61
C ILE A 115 1.73 6.37 -12.48
N ALA A 116 1.01 7.39 -12.95
CA ALA A 116 1.39 8.78 -12.79
C ALA A 116 1.10 9.27 -11.36
N ILE A 117 2.10 9.89 -10.73
CA ILE A 117 1.99 10.50 -9.40
C ILE A 117 1.82 11.99 -9.61
N ARG A 118 0.73 12.55 -9.07
CA ARG A 118 0.39 13.97 -9.24
C ARG A 118 0.38 14.71 -7.91
N ASN A 119 0.77 15.98 -7.97
CA ASN A 119 0.64 16.88 -6.84
C ASN A 119 -0.77 17.52 -6.77
N PRO A 120 -1.08 18.33 -5.74
CA PRO A 120 -2.39 18.99 -5.61
C PRO A 120 -2.73 19.93 -6.77
N ARG A 121 -1.72 20.39 -7.51
CA ARG A 121 -1.86 21.22 -8.73
C ARG A 121 -2.15 20.37 -9.98
N ARG A 122 -2.34 19.06 -9.83
CA ARG A 122 -2.53 18.05 -10.91
C ARG A 122 -1.34 17.87 -11.85
N ARG A 123 -0.18 18.47 -11.55
CA ARG A 123 1.08 18.25 -12.27
C ARG A 123 1.60 16.85 -11.97
N VAL A 124 2.07 16.14 -13.01
CA VAL A 124 2.76 14.85 -12.82
C VAL A 124 4.17 15.13 -12.30
N ILE A 125 4.48 14.62 -11.11
CA ILE A 125 5.76 14.83 -10.42
C ILE A 125 6.59 13.54 -10.33
N GLY A 126 5.97 12.39 -10.58
CA GLY A 126 6.64 11.11 -10.54
C GLY A 126 5.90 10.02 -11.32
N LEU A 127 6.56 8.89 -11.49
CA LEU A 127 5.99 7.68 -12.05
C LEU A 127 6.29 6.49 -11.14
N LEU A 128 5.30 5.66 -10.85
CA LEU A 128 5.50 4.35 -10.24
C LEU A 128 5.35 3.29 -11.34
N CYS A 129 6.46 2.64 -11.68
CA CYS A 129 6.49 1.55 -12.65
C CYS A 129 6.54 0.22 -11.92
N ILE A 130 5.62 -0.69 -12.27
CA ILE A 130 5.54 -2.04 -11.72
C ILE A 130 5.77 -3.00 -12.89
N ASN A 131 6.81 -3.82 -12.82
CA ASN A 131 7.28 -4.69 -13.90
C ASN A 131 7.38 -6.13 -13.40
N MET A 132 6.51 -7.01 -13.88
CA MET A 132 6.54 -8.43 -13.57
C MET A 132 7.40 -9.19 -14.58
N ASN A 133 8.40 -9.94 -14.11
CA ASN A 133 9.20 -10.82 -14.95
C ASN A 133 8.43 -12.12 -15.25
N LEU A 134 8.10 -12.34 -16.52
CA LEU A 134 7.31 -13.49 -16.98
C LEU A 134 8.17 -14.66 -17.47
N ASP A 135 9.49 -14.50 -17.54
CA ASP A 135 10.41 -15.60 -17.87
C ASP A 135 10.63 -16.52 -16.65
N VAL A 136 10.21 -16.07 -15.46
CA VAL A 136 10.21 -16.90 -14.25
C VAL A 136 9.08 -17.93 -14.34
N PRO A 137 9.34 -19.21 -14.02
CA PRO A 137 8.29 -20.21 -13.92
C PRO A 137 7.17 -19.77 -12.98
N PHE A 138 5.92 -19.88 -13.43
CA PHE A 138 4.77 -19.46 -12.64
C PHE A 138 4.68 -20.16 -11.27
N SER A 139 5.27 -21.35 -11.14
CA SER A 139 5.40 -22.05 -9.86
C SER A 139 6.18 -21.27 -8.81
N GLU A 140 7.23 -20.53 -9.18
CA GLU A 140 7.99 -19.69 -8.24
C GLU A 140 7.17 -18.49 -7.79
N ILE A 141 6.39 -17.90 -8.71
CA ILE A 141 5.44 -16.82 -8.38
C ILE A 141 4.37 -17.34 -7.42
N VAL A 142 3.81 -18.53 -7.65
CA VAL A 142 2.80 -19.10 -6.75
C VAL A 142 3.36 -19.37 -5.36
N LYS A 143 4.64 -19.80 -5.25
CA LYS A 143 5.28 -20.04 -3.94
C LYS A 143 5.29 -18.81 -3.04
N THR A 144 5.38 -17.59 -3.58
CA THR A 144 5.35 -16.36 -2.75
C THR A 144 4.00 -16.13 -2.08
N PHE A 145 2.93 -16.75 -2.58
CA PHE A 145 1.58 -16.67 -2.02
C PHE A 145 1.18 -17.91 -1.20
N VAL A 146 2.05 -18.91 -1.10
CA VAL A 146 1.80 -20.11 -0.29
C VAL A 146 2.46 -19.92 1.08
N PRO A 147 1.71 -20.02 2.19
CA PRO A 147 2.31 -19.93 3.52
C PRO A 147 3.39 -20.99 3.70
N GLU A 148 4.56 -20.58 4.18
CA GLU A 148 5.53 -21.54 4.69
C GLU A 148 4.95 -22.27 5.91
N LYS A 149 5.31 -23.54 6.09
CA LYS A 149 4.67 -24.47 7.05
C LYS A 149 4.66 -24.01 8.53
N ASN A 150 5.29 -22.88 8.86
CA ASN A 150 5.41 -22.33 10.21
C ASN A 150 4.83 -20.92 10.39
N HIS A 151 4.09 -20.38 9.41
CA HIS A 151 3.36 -19.14 9.65
C HIS A 151 2.03 -19.45 10.35
N GLU A 152 1.91 -18.95 11.58
CA GLU A 152 0.61 -18.78 12.23
C GLU A 152 -0.23 -17.90 11.29
N VAL A 153 -1.17 -18.53 10.59
CA VAL A 153 -2.18 -17.80 9.85
C VAL A 153 -2.89 -16.95 10.89
N ALA A 154 -2.76 -15.62 10.76
CA ALA A 154 -3.42 -14.69 11.66
C ALA A 154 -4.88 -15.12 11.84
N SER A 155 -5.27 -15.32 13.10
CA SER A 155 -6.62 -15.71 13.49
C SER A 155 -7.66 -14.90 12.72
N ASN A 156 -8.72 -15.57 12.23
CA ASN A 156 -9.85 -15.03 11.48
C ASN A 156 -9.92 -13.49 11.45
N VAL A 157 -9.46 -12.88 10.35
CA VAL A 157 -9.61 -11.44 10.14
C VAL A 157 -11.11 -11.12 9.97
N ASN A 158 -11.59 -10.15 10.74
CA ASN A 158 -12.97 -9.69 10.69
C ASN A 158 -13.16 -8.73 9.49
N PHE A 159 -14.04 -9.10 8.55
CA PHE A 159 -14.38 -8.31 7.37
C PHE A 159 -15.74 -7.62 7.54
N ALA A 160 -15.84 -6.73 8.51
CA ALA A 160 -17.07 -5.98 8.76
C ALA A 160 -17.37 -4.95 7.65
N SER A 161 -18.65 -4.85 7.26
CA SER A 161 -19.15 -3.90 6.27
C SER A 161 -19.32 -2.48 6.80
N CYS A 162 -19.42 -2.31 8.13
CA CYS A 162 -19.50 -1.02 8.78
C CYS A 162 -18.93 -1.07 10.20
N VAL A 163 -18.84 0.10 10.85
CA VAL A 163 -18.28 0.24 12.20
C VAL A 163 -19.12 -0.51 13.25
N ASP A 164 -20.45 -0.50 13.11
CA ASP A 164 -21.33 -1.24 14.02
C ASP A 164 -21.18 -2.75 13.84
N ASP A 165 -21.08 -3.23 12.60
CA ASP A 165 -20.82 -4.63 12.30
C ASP A 165 -19.45 -5.07 12.83
N LEU A 166 -18.45 -4.17 12.80
CA LEU A 166 -17.11 -4.46 13.32
C LEU A 166 -17.16 -4.72 14.81
N VAL A 167 -17.84 -3.86 15.57
CA VAL A 167 -17.99 -4.01 17.02
C VAL A 167 -18.81 -5.27 17.33
N ALA A 168 -19.93 -5.48 16.65
CA ALA A 168 -20.80 -6.64 16.88
C ALA A 168 -20.09 -7.96 16.60
N GLN A 169 -19.36 -8.07 15.48
CA GLN A 169 -18.62 -9.28 15.13
C GLN A 169 -17.40 -9.50 16.04
N ALA A 170 -16.65 -8.44 16.37
CA ALA A 170 -15.53 -8.56 17.31
C ALA A 170 -15.99 -9.03 18.69
N LEU A 171 -17.15 -8.55 19.14
CA LEU A 171 -17.79 -8.96 20.37
C LEU A 171 -18.22 -10.43 20.30
N GLU A 172 -18.93 -10.86 19.26
CA GLU A 172 -19.39 -12.24 19.14
C GLU A 172 -18.22 -13.22 19.07
N PHE A 173 -17.19 -12.93 18.25
CA PHE A 173 -15.98 -13.74 18.17
C PHE A 173 -15.27 -13.85 19.51
N THR A 174 -15.16 -12.73 20.25
CA THR A 174 -14.50 -12.73 21.56
C THR A 174 -15.33 -13.48 22.61
N ILE A 175 -16.66 -13.44 22.54
CA ILE A 175 -17.54 -14.24 23.39
C ILE A 175 -17.33 -15.73 23.11
N GLU A 176 -17.27 -16.15 21.85
CA GLU A 176 -17.01 -17.53 21.46
C GLU A 176 -15.64 -18.01 21.94
N GLU A 177 -14.59 -17.22 21.70
CA GLU A 177 -13.21 -17.48 22.12
C GLU A 177 -13.12 -17.72 23.64
N VAL A 178 -13.69 -16.82 24.44
CA VAL A 178 -13.72 -16.92 25.91
C VAL A 178 -14.62 -18.05 26.39
N ASN A 179 -15.68 -18.40 25.64
CA ASN A 179 -16.57 -19.47 26.03
C ASN A 179 -15.96 -20.87 25.86
N VAL A 180 -15.12 -21.03 24.83
CA VAL A 180 -14.40 -22.27 24.53
C VAL A 180 -13.21 -22.47 25.46
N ASP A 181 -12.60 -21.39 25.98
CA ASP A 181 -11.51 -21.48 26.94
C ASP A 181 -11.97 -22.02 28.31
N ARG A 182 -11.57 -23.26 28.60
CA ARG A 182 -11.89 -23.95 29.86
C ARG A 182 -11.14 -23.39 31.06
N ASN A 183 -10.09 -22.59 30.85
CA ASN A 183 -9.32 -21.99 31.93
C ASN A 183 -10.02 -20.76 32.51
N VAL A 184 -11.01 -20.19 31.81
CA VAL A 184 -11.77 -19.02 32.27
C VAL A 184 -13.00 -19.48 33.07
N PRO A 185 -13.08 -19.18 34.38
CA PRO A 185 -14.26 -19.47 35.18
C PRO A 185 -15.50 -18.77 34.62
N ASN A 186 -16.68 -19.42 34.68
CA ASN A 186 -17.92 -18.85 34.15
C ASN A 186 -18.27 -17.47 34.72
N ASN A 187 -17.95 -17.19 35.99
CA ASN A 187 -18.17 -15.88 36.62
C ASN A 187 -17.18 -14.80 36.16
N MET A 188 -16.09 -15.17 35.48
CA MET A 188 -15.06 -14.27 34.96
C MET A 188 -15.18 -14.02 33.46
N LYS A 189 -16.02 -14.78 32.75
CA LYS A 189 -16.15 -14.69 31.28
C LYS A 189 -16.49 -13.28 30.80
N ASN A 190 -17.48 -12.62 31.41
CA ASN A 190 -17.84 -11.24 31.03
C ASN A 190 -16.68 -10.26 31.24
N ARG A 191 -15.90 -10.42 32.32
CA ARG A 191 -14.69 -9.61 32.54
C ARG A 191 -13.67 -9.89 31.45
N GLN A 192 -13.38 -11.16 31.17
CA GLN A 192 -12.40 -11.55 30.15
C GLN A 192 -12.77 -11.03 28.75
N VAL A 193 -14.05 -11.11 28.36
CA VAL A 193 -14.51 -10.57 27.06
C VAL A 193 -14.25 -9.06 26.98
N VAL A 194 -14.57 -8.31 28.03
CA VAL A 194 -14.32 -6.86 28.06
C VAL A 194 -12.82 -6.55 27.96
N LEU A 195 -11.96 -7.31 28.64
CA LEU A 195 -10.51 -7.10 28.57
C LEU A 195 -9.94 -7.42 27.18
N ASN A 196 -10.32 -8.55 26.59
CA ASN A 196 -9.90 -8.91 25.23
C ASN A 196 -10.34 -7.86 24.20
N LEU A 197 -11.55 -7.30 24.33
CA LEU A 197 -12.03 -6.22 23.46
C LEU A 197 -11.28 -4.91 23.68
N TYR A 198 -10.87 -4.64 24.91
CA TYR A 198 -10.04 -3.48 25.25
C TYR A 198 -8.65 -3.58 24.61
N GLU A 199 -8.00 -4.75 24.70
CA GLU A 199 -6.71 -4.99 24.06
C GLU A 199 -6.80 -4.92 22.52
N LYS A 200 -7.94 -5.33 21.95
CA LYS A 200 -8.24 -5.21 20.51
C LYS A 200 -8.58 -3.77 20.08
N GLY A 201 -8.59 -2.79 20.99
CA GLY A 201 -8.88 -1.37 20.68
C GLY A 201 -10.34 -1.06 20.34
N ILE A 202 -11.27 -1.99 20.59
CA ILE A 202 -12.68 -1.86 20.19
C ILE A 202 -13.36 -0.66 20.86
N PHE A 203 -12.92 -0.25 22.05
CA PHE A 203 -13.50 0.87 22.79
C PHE A 203 -13.07 2.26 22.31
N ASP A 204 -12.13 2.35 21.35
CA ASP A 204 -11.84 3.62 20.66
C ASP A 204 -12.95 3.97 19.64
N ILE A 205 -13.79 3.00 19.30
CA ILE A 205 -14.97 3.17 18.45
C ILE A 205 -16.11 3.77 19.26
N LYS A 206 -16.74 4.81 18.69
CA LYS A 206 -17.89 5.47 19.30
C LYS A 206 -19.05 4.48 19.51
N ASP A 207 -19.72 4.57 20.65
CA ASP A 207 -20.86 3.74 21.05
C ASP A 207 -20.57 2.24 21.28
N ALA A 208 -19.32 1.77 21.10
CA ALA A 208 -18.94 0.37 21.35
C ALA A 208 -19.24 -0.10 22.79
N ILE A 209 -19.07 0.80 23.77
CA ILE A 209 -19.38 0.51 25.18
C ILE A 209 -20.87 0.17 25.37
N ASN A 210 -21.76 0.82 24.63
CA ASN A 210 -23.20 0.57 24.72
C ASN A 210 -23.51 -0.82 24.16
N GLN A 211 -22.98 -1.13 22.97
CA GLN A 211 -23.20 -2.42 22.32
C GLN A 211 -22.67 -3.59 23.16
N VAL A 212 -21.49 -3.44 23.76
CA VAL A 212 -20.89 -4.45 24.63
C VAL A 212 -21.70 -4.63 25.92
N ALA A 213 -22.13 -3.54 26.55
CA ALA A 213 -22.95 -3.59 27.77
C ALA A 213 -24.27 -4.33 27.52
N ASP A 214 -24.97 -3.97 26.44
CA ASP A 214 -26.26 -4.56 26.08
C ASP A 214 -26.13 -6.05 25.74
N ARG A 215 -25.13 -6.43 24.93
CA ARG A 215 -24.93 -7.82 24.49
C ARG A 215 -24.40 -8.75 25.59
N LEU A 216 -23.61 -8.24 26.54
CA LEU A 216 -23.15 -9.01 27.72
C LEU A 216 -24.14 -8.96 28.90
N ASN A 217 -25.24 -8.20 28.76
CA ASN A 217 -26.24 -7.97 29.80
C ASN A 217 -25.62 -7.45 31.11
N ILE A 218 -24.77 -6.43 31.01
CA ILE A 218 -24.12 -5.73 32.14
C ILE A 218 -24.30 -4.22 32.02
N SER A 219 -24.07 -3.49 33.11
CA SER A 219 -24.16 -2.02 33.05
C SER A 219 -22.93 -1.41 32.37
N LYS A 220 -23.09 -0.23 31.74
CA LYS A 220 -21.96 0.57 31.23
C LYS A 220 -20.93 0.85 32.32
N HIS A 221 -21.39 1.09 33.55
CA HIS A 221 -20.52 1.28 34.72
C HIS A 221 -19.65 0.04 34.99
N THR A 222 -20.19 -1.16 34.80
CA THR A 222 -19.45 -2.43 34.93
C THR A 222 -18.36 -2.56 33.87
N VAL A 223 -18.65 -2.18 32.61
CA VAL A 223 -17.63 -2.14 31.54
C VAL A 223 -16.48 -1.19 31.90
N TYR A 224 -16.81 0.04 32.31
CA TYR A 224 -15.79 1.00 32.77
C TYR A 224 -15.01 0.52 33.99
N LEU A 225 -15.67 -0.16 34.93
CA LEU A 225 -15.04 -0.74 36.11
C LEU A 225 -13.97 -1.77 35.72
N TYR A 226 -14.29 -2.70 34.82
CA TYR A 226 -13.34 -3.71 34.36
C TYR A 226 -12.14 -3.10 33.64
N ILE A 227 -12.38 -2.14 32.73
CA ILE A 227 -11.29 -1.42 32.02
C ILE A 227 -10.40 -0.67 33.03
N ARG A 228 -10.99 -0.03 34.04
CA ARG A 228 -10.24 0.70 35.06
C ARG A 228 -9.41 -0.22 35.94
N GLN A 229 -9.95 -1.34 36.39
CA GLN A 229 -9.22 -2.34 37.20
C GLN A 229 -8.02 -2.88 36.43
N PHE A 230 -8.20 -3.19 35.14
CA PHE A 230 -7.12 -3.63 34.27
C PHE A 230 -6.01 -2.58 34.13
N LYS A 231 -6.36 -1.31 33.91
CA LYS A 231 -5.38 -0.20 33.87
C LYS A 231 -4.64 0.02 35.19
N SER A 232 -5.27 -0.35 36.31
CA SER A 232 -4.73 -0.13 37.65
C SER A 232 -3.86 -1.29 38.15
N GLY A 233 -3.77 -2.39 37.39
CA GLY A 233 -2.98 -3.57 37.76
C GLY A 233 -3.59 -4.45 38.85
N GLU A 234 -4.93 -4.40 39.03
CA GLU A 234 -5.69 -5.23 40.00
C GLU A 234 -6.40 -6.44 39.36
#